data_AF-A0A242C0M2-F1
#
_entry.id   AF-A0A242C0M2-F1
#
_cell.length_a   1.000
_cell.length_b   1.000
_cell.length_c   1.000
_cell.angle_alpha   90.00
_cell.angle_beta   90.00
_cell.angle_gamma   90.00
#
_symmetry.space_group_name_H-M   'P 1'
#
loop_
_entity.id
_entity.type
_entity.pdbx_description
1 polymer ?
#
loop_
_entity_poly.entity_id
_entity_poly.type
_entity_poly.pdbx_seq_one_letter_code
_entity_poly.pdbx_strand_id
1 'polypeptide(L)'
;MSPQPEETAFLTLKNLPEVNETLREQFPDVIIPGYYANKTHWNTIKLASDALMEENIEQMILVSYDLVKQKLTKKQKSELENSES
;
A
#
# COMPACT_ATOMS: atom_id res chain seq x y z
N MET A 1 -26.06 5.76 -13.55
CA MET A 1 -25.62 5.19 -12.26
C MET A 1 -24.11 5.31 -12.24
N SER A 2 -23.56 6.16 -11.38
CA SER A 2 -22.13 6.10 -11.08
C SER A 2 -21.85 4.70 -10.55
N PRO A 3 -20.76 4.02 -10.96
CA PRO A 3 -20.39 2.76 -10.35
C PRO A 3 -20.24 3.03 -8.85
N GLN A 4 -21.15 2.47 -8.06
CA GLN A 4 -20.94 2.35 -6.63
C GLN A 4 -19.69 1.47 -6.50
N PRO A 5 -18.66 1.88 -5.73
CA PRO A 5 -17.49 1.05 -5.52
C PRO A 5 -17.98 -0.32 -5.04
N GLU A 6 -17.59 -1.38 -5.74
CA GLU A 6 -17.94 -2.74 -5.35
C GLU A 6 -17.59 -2.92 -3.87
N GLU A 7 -18.44 -3.63 -3.13
CA GLU A 7 -18.46 -3.81 -1.66
C GLU A 7 -17.13 -4.32 -1.03
N THR A 8 -16.10 -4.53 -1.84
CA THR A 8 -14.77 -4.99 -1.46
C THR A 8 -13.69 -4.23 -2.24
N ALA A 9 -13.37 -3.02 -1.79
CA ALA A 9 -12.20 -2.28 -2.27
C ALA A 9 -10.94 -2.72 -1.50
N PHE A 10 -9.89 -3.07 -2.23
CA PHE A 10 -8.61 -3.50 -1.68
C PHE A 10 -7.47 -2.62 -2.17
N LEU A 11 -6.54 -2.30 -1.29
CA LEU A 11 -5.32 -1.57 -1.62
C LEU A 11 -4.10 -2.38 -1.21
N THR A 12 -3.23 -2.71 -2.17
CA THR A 12 -2.01 -3.48 -1.90
C THR A 12 -0.80 -2.57 -1.88
N LEU A 13 -0.16 -2.45 -0.72
CA LEU A 13 0.95 -1.52 -0.47
C LEU A 13 2.19 -2.27 0.00
N LYS A 14 3.35 -1.72 -0.37
CA LYS A 14 4.64 -2.24 0.03
C LYS A 14 5.03 -1.67 1.39
N ASN A 15 5.63 -2.49 2.23
CA ASN A 15 6.27 -2.03 3.45
C ASN A 15 7.52 -2.89 3.76
N LEU A 16 8.21 -2.54 4.83
CA LEU A 16 9.26 -3.37 5.41
C LEU A 16 8.65 -4.64 6.04
N PRO A 17 9.31 -5.81 5.97
CA PRO A 17 8.79 -7.06 6.52
C PRO A 17 8.43 -6.96 8.00
N GLU A 18 9.28 -6.37 8.83
CA GLU A 18 9.04 -6.22 10.27
C GLU A 18 7.81 -5.33 10.59
N VAL A 19 7.58 -4.30 9.77
CA VAL A 19 6.41 -3.43 9.91
C VAL A 19 5.15 -4.15 9.44
N ASN A 20 5.24 -4.96 8.39
CA ASN A 20 4.11 -5.75 7.89
C ASN A 20 3.59 -6.74 8.94
N GLU A 21 4.48 -7.42 9.66
CA GLU A 21 4.12 -8.34 10.73
C GLU A 21 3.38 -7.61 11.85
N THR A 22 3.97 -6.51 12.34
CA THR A 22 3.37 -5.66 13.38
C THR A 22 1.98 -5.16 12.98
N LEU A 23 1.80 -4.69 11.74
CA LEU A 23 0.51 -4.18 11.25
C LEU A 23 -0.56 -5.26 11.14
N ARG A 24 -0.18 -6.49 10.75
CA ARG A 24 -1.11 -7.62 10.69
C ARG A 24 -1.55 -8.08 12.08
N GLU A 25 -0.68 -7.97 13.08
CA GLU A 25 -1.02 -8.26 14.47
C GLU A 25 -1.95 -7.20 15.06
N GLN A 26 -1.74 -5.92 14.73
CA GLN A 26 -2.58 -4.82 15.22
C GLN A 26 -3.95 -4.77 14.54
N PHE A 27 -4.03 -5.11 13.25
CA PHE A 27 -5.25 -5.02 12.45
C PHE A 27 -5.56 -6.33 11.70
N PRO A 28 -5.76 -7.46 12.40
CA PRO A 28 -5.83 -8.79 11.78
C PRO A 28 -7.00 -8.96 10.80
N ASP A 29 -8.09 -8.24 11.00
CA ASP A 29 -9.28 -8.32 10.15
C ASP A 29 -9.20 -7.44 8.91
N VAL A 30 -8.32 -6.42 8.92
CA VAL A 30 -8.26 -5.35 7.92
C VAL A 30 -7.01 -5.43 7.06
N ILE A 31 -5.87 -5.77 7.66
CA ILE A 31 -4.58 -5.87 7.00
C ILE A 31 -4.22 -7.35 6.87
N ILE A 32 -4.21 -7.84 5.63
CA ILE A 32 -3.86 -9.22 5.31
C ILE A 32 -2.55 -9.28 4.52
N PRO A 33 -1.88 -10.44 4.45
CA PRO A 33 -0.76 -10.62 3.56
C PRO A 33 -1.13 -10.29 2.11
N GLY A 34 -0.20 -9.69 1.36
CA GLY A 34 -0.44 -9.17 0.01
C GLY A 34 -1.18 -10.16 -0.90
N TYR A 35 -2.39 -9.79 -1.30
CA TYR A 35 -3.25 -10.53 -2.20
C TYR A 35 -2.61 -10.56 -3.60
N TYR A 36 -2.37 -11.77 -4.12
CA TYR A 36 -1.57 -12.02 -5.35
C TYR A 36 -0.17 -11.39 -5.39
N ALA A 37 0.38 -10.94 -4.26
CA ALA A 37 1.69 -10.30 -4.17
C ALA A 37 2.65 -11.09 -3.26
N ASN A 38 3.91 -10.63 -3.17
CA ASN A 38 4.88 -11.22 -2.26
C ASN A 38 4.48 -10.90 -0.81
N LYS A 39 4.02 -11.91 -0.08
CA LYS A 39 3.47 -11.82 1.28
C LYS A 39 4.48 -11.35 2.33
N THR A 40 5.78 -11.34 2.04
CA THR A 40 6.79 -10.80 2.95
C THR A 40 6.85 -9.27 2.86
N HIS A 41 6.74 -8.72 1.66
CA HIS A 41 6.96 -7.29 1.41
C HIS A 41 5.68 -6.48 1.21
N TRP A 42 4.56 -7.14 0.95
CA TRP A 42 3.31 -6.48 0.59
C TRP A 42 2.19 -6.86 1.55
N ASN A 43 1.38 -5.86 1.87
CA ASN A 43 0.13 -5.97 2.63
C ASN A 43 -1.02 -5.55 1.75
N THR A 44 -2.17 -6.19 1.94
CA THR A 44 -3.44 -5.74 1.34
C THR A 44 -4.33 -5.23 2.46
N ILE A 45 -4.82 -4.01 2.26
CA ILE A 45 -5.72 -3.30 3.17
C ILE A 45 -7.13 -3.41 2.61
N LYS A 46 -8.07 -3.84 3.45
CA LYS A 46 -9.51 -3.80 3.15
C LYS A 46 -10.03 -2.39 3.43
N LEU A 47 -10.40 -1.66 2.39
CA LEU A 47 -10.87 -0.28 2.52
C LEU A 47 -12.33 -0.16 2.99
N ALA A 48 -13.08 -1.27 2.99
CA ALA A 48 -14.45 -1.31 3.49
C ALA A 48 -14.56 -1.27 5.03
N SER A 49 -13.43 -1.18 5.76
CA SER A 49 -13.38 -1.14 7.21
C SER A 49 -12.98 0.24 7.71
N ASP A 50 -13.69 0.74 8.72
CA ASP A 50 -13.40 2.02 9.39
C ASP A 50 -12.29 1.91 10.46
N ALA A 51 -11.55 0.80 10.53
CA ALA A 51 -10.52 0.60 11.56
C ALA A 51 -9.26 1.44 11.34
N LEU A 52 -9.04 1.93 10.12
CA LEU A 52 -7.93 2.79 9.75
C LEU A 52 -8.47 4.15 9.34
N MET A 53 -7.90 5.23 9.89
CA MET A 53 -8.24 6.58 9.45
C MET A 53 -7.63 6.85 8.08
N GLU A 54 -8.22 7.79 7.33
CA GLU A 54 -7.74 8.16 5.99
C GLU A 54 -6.26 8.60 6.03
N GLU A 55 -5.85 9.35 7.06
CA GLU A 55 -4.46 9.79 7.20
C GLU A 55 -3.49 8.62 7.40
N ASN A 56 -3.95 7.53 8.03
CA ASN A 56 -3.12 6.33 8.16
C ASN A 56 -2.88 5.69 6.78
N ILE A 57 -3.93 5.61 5.96
CA ILE A 57 -3.85 5.02 4.62
C ILE A 57 -2.96 5.89 3.71
N GLU A 58 -3.12 7.21 3.75
CA GLU A 58 -2.26 8.15 3.03
C GLU A 58 -0.78 7.97 3.39
N GLN A 59 -0.47 7.88 4.68
CA GLN A 59 0.90 7.65 5.13
C GLN A 59 1.45 6.32 4.63
N MET A 60 0.64 5.26 4.61
CA MET A 60 1.04 3.96 4.07
C MET A 60 1.30 4.03 2.56
N ILE A 61 0.52 4.82 1.81
CA ILE A 61 0.73 5.04 0.38
C ILE A 61 2.08 5.73 0.15
N LEU A 62 2.38 6.79 0.91
CA LEU A 62 3.65 7.53 0.80
C LEU A 62 4.85 6.62 1.08
N VAL A 63 4.80 5.84 2.17
CA VAL A 63 5.86 4.87 2.51
C VAL A 63 6.04 3.84 1.39
N SER A 64 4.94 3.31 0.85
CA SER A 64 4.99 2.35 -0.25
C SER A 64 5.61 2.95 -1.51
N TYR A 65 5.21 4.17 -1.88
CA TYR A 65 5.78 4.91 -3.00
C TYR A 65 7.29 5.09 -2.83
N ASP A 66 7.74 5.55 -1.67
CA ASP A 66 9.17 5.75 -1.39
C ASP A 66 9.96 4.46 -1.47
N LEU A 67 9.46 3.37 -0.90
CA LEU A 67 10.11 2.05 -0.95
C LEU A 67 10.17 1.46 -2.38
N VAL A 68 9.21 1.79 -3.24
CA VAL A 68 9.26 1.43 -4.66
C VAL A 68 10.25 2.32 -5.39
N LYS A 69 10.15 3.64 -5.23
CA LYS A 69 11.03 4.64 -5.84
C LYS A 69 12.49 4.37 -5.53
N GLN A 70 12.83 4.03 -4.29
CA GLN A 70 14.20 3.71 -3.88
C GLN A 70 14.81 2.55 -4.68
N LYS A 71 14.02 1.53 -5.05
CA LYS A 71 14.48 0.35 -5.82
C LYS A 71 14.59 0.58 -7.32
N LEU A 72 14.10 1.72 -7.83
CA LEU A 72 14.22 2.05 -9.25
C LEU A 72 15.67 2.38 -9.62
N THR A 73 16.02 2.07 -10.88
CA THR A 73 17.30 2.45 -11.47
C THR A 73 17.43 3.97 -11.60
N LYS A 74 18.66 4.49 -11.72
CA LYS A 74 18.90 5.92 -11.95
C LYS A 74 18.14 6.46 -13.17
N LYS A 75 18.07 5.66 -14.24
CA LYS A 75 17.32 6.01 -15.46
C LYS A 75 15.83 6.20 -15.16
N GLN A 76 15.21 5.21 -14.53
CA GLN A 76 13.78 5.25 -14.17
C GLN A 76 13.44 6.39 -13.20
N LYS A 77 14.34 6.71 -12.26
CA LYS A 77 14.18 7.86 -11.35
C LYS A 77 14.17 9.18 -12.12
N SER A 78 15.10 9.36 -13.05
CA SER A 78 15.16 10.56 -13.88
C SER A 78 13.93 10.70 -14.78
N GLU A 79 13.41 9.59 -15.33
CA GLU A 79 12.16 9.60 -16.11
C GLU A 79 10.95 10.06 -15.28
N LEU A 80 10.85 9.62 -14.02
CA LEU A 80 9.81 10.07 -13.08
C LEU A 80 9.92 11.56 -12.78
N GLU A 81 11.12 12.05 -12.44
CA GLU A 81 11.37 13.48 -12.12
C GLU A 81 11.01 14.40 -13.31
N ASN A 82 11.31 13.97 -14.53
CA ASN A 82 10.97 14.70 -15.75
C ASN A 82 9.47 14.69 -16.08
N SER A 83 8.71 13.71 -15.56
CA SER A 83 7.26 13.62 -15.74
C SER A 83 6.45 14.44 -14.74
N GLU A 84 7.08 14.81 -13.61
CA GLU A 84 6.50 15.64 -12.54
C GLU A 84 6.76 17.15 -12.76
N SER A 85 7.43 17.52 -13.87
CA SER A 85 7.78 18.90 -14.28
C SER A 85 6.92 19.40 -15.44
#